data_AF-A0A7X6PXW0-F1
#
_entry.id   AF-A0A7X6PXW0-F1
#
_cell.length_a   1.000
_cell.length_b   1.000
_cell.length_c   1.000
_cell.angle_alpha   90.00
_cell.angle_beta   90.00
_cell.angle_gamma   90.00
#
_symmetry.space_group_name_H-M   'P 1'
#
loop_
_entity.id
_entity.type
_entity.pdbx_description
1 polymer ?
#
loop_
_entity_poly.entity_id
_entity_poly.type
_entity_poly.pdbx_seq_one_letter_code
_entity_poly.pdbx_strand_id
1 'polypeptide(L)'
;MNKKIRKPKRKITFGHGVTIISIITSALLVIALLGGAVATLIVTDILEHTPKLNAQDFVNPDSTKIYDSEGTVIADIGRHLRENVSYEELPQTVIDAFISVEDSRFFVHNGFDLPRFVKAFITNIKTGRFAEGGSTFTMQLIKDTYYVSEEEATPRTIDRKFQEINLALQLEKQMSKKRILEMYINNVYFGAPNSLGIQTASRYYFGKDVGDLNLSEAAYLAGVINAPSLYNAYNNIEGATKRRNTVLNMLLRHGYITKTEHELAQNIKLEDLLVGTAHEYGDVRPYQAYIDAVISETIEITGKDPYLHPMNIYTHMNMEMQETMDAISNDELVGFQDDIMQMAAISVDHRTGAIIGISGGRNYTGQRVLNRALGTFKQPASAIKPVLSYALAFEYLGVATSHVIRDEPITYRGSNIVLKNSGGGYLGDIPFKTAFGLSRNIPAVKLLQDVVDTVGVKRVREY
;
A
#
# COMPACT_ATOMS: atom_id res chain seq x y z
N MET A 1 112.59 11.42 17.26
CA MET A 1 112.13 11.07 15.90
C MET A 1 110.79 10.37 16.00
N ASN A 2 109.68 11.05 15.66
CA ASN A 2 108.31 10.54 15.78
C ASN A 2 107.84 9.90 14.45
N LYS A 3 107.53 8.60 14.45
CA LYS A 3 106.93 7.89 13.30
C LYS A 3 105.41 8.14 13.27
N LYS A 4 104.92 8.84 12.25
CA LYS A 4 103.47 8.96 11.94
C LYS A 4 103.02 7.76 11.12
N ILE A 5 102.05 7.00 11.63
CA ILE A 5 101.35 5.91 10.95
C ILE A 5 100.25 6.51 10.05
N ARG A 6 100.24 6.18 8.75
CA ARG A 6 99.14 6.52 7.82
C ARG A 6 98.07 5.42 7.86
N LYS A 7 96.80 5.78 8.09
CA LYS A 7 95.62 4.91 7.93
C LYS A 7 95.14 4.91 6.45
N PRO A 8 94.56 3.80 5.95
CA PRO A 8 94.09 3.72 4.56
C PRO A 8 92.74 4.45 4.38
N LYS A 9 92.56 5.12 3.24
CA LYS A 9 91.28 5.70 2.82
C LYS A 9 90.33 4.58 2.36
N ARG A 10 89.19 4.40 3.05
CA ARG A 10 88.08 3.58 2.55
C ARG A 10 87.42 4.29 1.36
N LYS A 11 87.35 3.63 0.21
CA LYS A 11 86.47 4.01 -0.91
C LYS A 11 85.03 3.71 -0.48
N ILE A 12 84.20 4.74 -0.35
CA ILE A 12 82.76 4.60 -0.13
C ILE A 12 82.14 4.27 -1.49
N THR A 13 81.59 3.06 -1.63
CA THR A 13 80.90 2.60 -2.84
C THR A 13 79.48 3.17 -2.88
N PHE A 14 79.27 4.21 -3.67
CA PHE A 14 78.02 4.95 -3.84
C PHE A 14 76.94 4.20 -4.67
N GLY A 15 77.00 2.87 -4.75
CA GLY A 15 76.16 2.07 -5.67
C GLY A 15 75.01 1.29 -5.04
N HIS A 16 75.08 0.95 -3.75
CA HIS A 16 74.16 -0.01 -3.11
C HIS A 16 72.89 0.65 -2.53
N GLY A 17 72.95 1.93 -2.13
CA GLY A 17 71.79 2.64 -1.58
C GLY A 17 70.74 2.98 -2.63
N VAL A 18 71.17 3.37 -3.84
CA VAL A 18 70.27 3.69 -4.96
C VAL A 18 69.55 2.45 -5.48
N THR A 19 70.24 1.30 -5.51
CA THR A 19 69.65 0.01 -5.92
C THR A 19 68.61 -0.48 -4.91
N ILE A 20 68.87 -0.40 -3.60
CA ILE A 20 67.89 -0.80 -2.57
C ILE A 20 66.64 0.09 -2.61
N ILE A 21 66.80 1.40 -2.74
CA ILE A 21 65.65 2.33 -2.87
C ILE A 21 64.85 2.02 -4.13
N SER A 22 65.51 1.78 -5.27
CA SER A 22 64.83 1.42 -6.52
C SER A 22 64.05 0.11 -6.46
N ILE A 23 64.55 -0.88 -5.69
CA ILE A 23 63.87 -2.16 -5.47
C ILE A 23 62.64 -1.96 -4.59
N ILE A 24 62.74 -1.17 -3.51
CA ILE A 24 61.61 -0.86 -2.62
C ILE A 24 60.53 -0.08 -3.37
N THR A 25 60.90 0.95 -4.15
CA THR A 25 59.93 1.72 -4.95
C THR A 25 59.27 0.84 -6.01
N SER A 26 60.02 -0.03 -6.68
CA SER A 26 59.47 -0.95 -7.68
C SER A 26 58.55 -1.99 -7.05
N ALA A 27 58.89 -2.52 -5.87
CA ALA A 27 58.04 -3.44 -5.12
C ALA A 27 56.73 -2.76 -4.68
N LEU A 28 56.79 -1.52 -4.21
CA LEU A 28 55.59 -0.73 -3.89
C LEU A 28 54.72 -0.46 -5.12
N LEU A 29 55.34 -0.19 -6.28
CA LEU A 29 54.63 0.02 -7.54
C LEU A 29 53.96 -1.27 -8.04
N VAL A 30 54.65 -2.40 -7.91
CA VAL A 30 54.09 -3.73 -8.23
C VAL A 30 52.95 -4.09 -7.28
N ILE A 31 53.08 -3.82 -5.97
CA ILE A 31 52.00 -4.02 -5.00
C ILE A 31 50.81 -3.11 -5.32
N ALA A 32 51.05 -1.85 -5.72
CA ALA A 32 49.99 -0.93 -6.13
C ALA A 32 49.29 -1.38 -7.42
N LEU A 33 50.04 -1.87 -8.42
CA LEU A 33 49.50 -2.40 -9.67
C LEU A 33 48.73 -3.71 -9.46
N LEU A 34 49.26 -4.63 -8.65
CA LEU A 34 48.59 -5.88 -8.28
C LEU A 34 47.34 -5.59 -7.45
N GLY A 35 47.42 -4.66 -6.50
CA GLY A 35 46.26 -4.18 -5.74
C GLY A 35 45.20 -3.54 -6.65
N GLY A 36 45.62 -2.76 -7.64
CA GLY A 36 44.72 -2.18 -8.64
C GLY A 36 44.07 -3.23 -9.55
N ALA A 37 44.81 -4.27 -9.96
CA ALA A 37 44.28 -5.36 -10.76
C ALA A 37 43.27 -6.21 -9.97
N VAL A 38 43.58 -6.55 -8.71
CA VAL A 38 42.66 -7.25 -7.82
C VAL A 38 41.41 -6.41 -7.53
N ALA A 39 41.57 -5.12 -7.27
CA ALA A 39 40.44 -4.20 -7.10
C ALA A 39 39.56 -4.12 -8.36
N THR A 40 40.18 -4.13 -9.54
CA THR A 40 39.45 -4.12 -10.82
C THR A 40 38.65 -5.41 -10.98
N LEU A 41 39.23 -6.58 -10.68
CA LEU A 41 38.54 -7.88 -10.75
C LEU A 41 37.37 -7.95 -9.77
N ILE A 42 37.55 -7.45 -8.54
CA ILE A 42 36.48 -7.38 -7.53
C ILE A 42 35.36 -6.45 -8.01
N VAL A 43 35.69 -5.28 -8.55
CA VAL A 43 34.68 -4.35 -9.07
C VAL A 43 33.94 -4.96 -10.25
N THR A 44 34.62 -5.62 -11.18
CA THR A 44 33.95 -6.28 -12.32
C THR A 44 33.00 -7.39 -11.86
N ASP A 45 33.40 -8.20 -10.88
CA ASP A 45 32.56 -9.25 -10.30
C ASP A 45 31.30 -8.66 -9.62
N ILE A 46 31.46 -7.59 -8.82
CA ILE A 46 30.34 -6.88 -8.19
C ILE A 46 29.38 -6.31 -9.25
N LEU A 47 29.93 -5.79 -10.35
CA LEU A 47 29.15 -5.18 -11.43
C LEU A 47 28.36 -6.23 -12.25
N GLU A 48 28.89 -7.44 -12.42
CA GLU A 48 28.16 -8.54 -13.07
C GLU A 48 26.90 -8.96 -12.30
N HIS A 49 26.92 -8.82 -10.97
CA HIS A 49 25.78 -9.10 -10.09
C HIS A 49 24.86 -7.90 -9.87
N THR A 50 25.08 -6.77 -10.55
CA THR A 50 24.24 -5.58 -10.43
C THR A 50 22.92 -5.78 -11.20
N PRO A 51 21.75 -5.43 -10.63
CA PRO A 51 20.49 -5.41 -11.35
C PRO A 51 20.59 -4.55 -12.63
N LYS A 52 19.86 -4.94 -13.67
CA LYS A 52 19.76 -4.10 -14.87
C LYS A 52 18.83 -2.93 -14.58
N LEU A 53 19.37 -1.71 -14.68
CA LEU A 53 18.59 -0.48 -14.50
C LEU A 53 17.46 -0.42 -15.52
N ASN A 54 16.23 -0.18 -15.04
CA ASN A 54 15.10 0.18 -15.85
C ASN A 54 14.38 1.38 -15.21
N ALA A 55 14.31 2.50 -15.93
CA ALA A 55 13.74 3.75 -15.42
C ALA A 55 12.26 3.60 -14.98
N GLN A 56 11.54 2.62 -15.53
CA GLN A 56 10.14 2.37 -15.18
C GLN A 56 9.97 1.72 -13.81
N ASP A 57 11.01 1.08 -13.27
CA ASP A 57 10.95 0.46 -11.95
C ASP A 57 10.82 1.51 -10.84
N PHE A 58 11.22 2.77 -11.12
CA PHE A 58 11.11 3.89 -10.19
C PHE A 58 9.76 4.57 -10.23
N VAL A 59 9.00 4.40 -11.32
CA VAL A 59 7.68 5.00 -11.46
C VAL A 59 6.71 4.22 -10.58
N ASN A 60 6.47 4.76 -9.40
CA ASN A 60 5.55 4.22 -8.44
C ASN A 60 4.12 4.61 -8.82
N PRO A 61 3.24 3.67 -9.18
CA PRO A 61 1.85 4.02 -9.43
C PRO A 61 1.16 4.40 -8.11
N ASP A 62 0.13 5.25 -8.20
CA ASP A 62 -0.73 5.62 -7.06
C ASP A 62 -1.39 4.37 -6.44
N SER A 63 -2.06 4.48 -5.30
CA SER A 63 -2.91 3.38 -4.84
C SER A 63 -4.25 3.33 -5.62
N THR A 64 -4.94 2.19 -5.57
CA THR A 64 -6.25 2.04 -6.22
C THR A 64 -7.29 2.83 -5.44
N LYS A 65 -8.06 3.68 -6.14
CA LYS A 65 -9.18 4.43 -5.57
C LYS A 65 -10.50 3.79 -6.01
N ILE A 66 -11.38 3.52 -5.05
CA ILE A 66 -12.74 3.03 -5.28
C ILE A 66 -13.71 4.17 -5.00
N TYR A 67 -14.65 4.38 -5.93
CA TYR A 67 -15.61 5.47 -5.92
C TYR A 67 -17.04 4.95 -5.81
N ASP A 68 -17.89 5.66 -5.07
CA ASP A 68 -19.33 5.43 -5.06
C ASP A 68 -20.02 5.93 -6.35
N SER A 69 -21.36 5.84 -6.36
CA SER A 69 -22.19 6.29 -7.48
C SER A 69 -22.16 7.79 -7.76
N GLU A 70 -21.75 8.62 -6.80
CA GLU A 70 -21.65 10.08 -6.93
C GLU A 70 -20.20 10.52 -7.22
N GLY A 71 -19.25 9.59 -7.30
CA GLY A 71 -17.83 9.87 -7.55
C GLY A 71 -17.04 10.24 -6.29
N THR A 72 -17.57 9.98 -5.10
CA THR A 72 -16.86 10.14 -3.82
C THR A 72 -15.94 8.94 -3.60
N VAL A 73 -14.70 9.17 -3.15
CA VAL A 73 -13.77 8.09 -2.79
C VAL A 73 -14.26 7.40 -1.52
N ILE A 74 -14.55 6.10 -1.62
CA ILE A 74 -14.99 5.26 -0.50
C ILE A 74 -13.89 4.39 0.06
N ALA A 75 -12.86 4.11 -0.75
CA ALA A 75 -11.70 3.36 -0.30
C ALA A 75 -10.46 3.69 -1.13
N ASP A 76 -9.32 3.66 -0.44
CA ASP A 76 -7.99 3.70 -1.03
C ASP A 76 -7.25 2.41 -0.65
N ILE A 77 -6.91 1.57 -1.64
CA ILE A 77 -6.34 0.24 -1.43
C ILE A 77 -5.03 0.04 -2.21
N GLY A 78 -4.06 -0.59 -1.57
CA GLY A 78 -2.75 -0.89 -2.14
C GLY A 78 -1.86 -1.54 -1.08
N ARG A 79 -0.68 -2.04 -1.48
CA ARG A 79 0.35 -2.47 -0.51
C ARG A 79 0.74 -1.32 0.43
N HIS A 80 0.80 -0.12 -0.14
CA HIS A 80 0.96 1.14 0.56
C HIS A 80 0.02 2.15 -0.09
N LEU A 81 -0.62 2.98 0.72
CA LEU A 81 -1.36 4.15 0.28
C LEU A 81 -0.38 5.14 -0.32
N ARG A 82 -0.69 5.62 -1.53
CA ARG A 82 0.16 6.51 -2.31
C ARG A 82 -0.68 7.52 -3.07
N GLU A 83 -0.28 8.76 -2.93
CA GLU A 83 -0.73 9.87 -3.77
C GLU A 83 0.52 10.58 -4.24
N ASN A 84 0.91 10.35 -5.49
CA ASN A 84 2.12 10.95 -6.02
C ASN A 84 1.91 12.44 -6.27
N VAL A 85 2.91 13.24 -5.93
CA VAL A 85 2.98 14.66 -6.26
C VAL A 85 4.09 14.91 -7.27
N SER A 86 3.83 15.75 -8.25
CA SER A 86 4.85 16.19 -9.20
C SER A 86 5.83 17.16 -8.56
N TYR A 87 7.02 17.30 -9.14
CA TYR A 87 8.02 18.26 -8.66
C TYR A 87 7.46 19.69 -8.63
N GLU A 88 6.62 20.06 -9.59
CA GLU A 88 6.02 21.39 -9.71
C GLU A 88 4.97 21.69 -8.62
N GLU A 89 4.39 20.66 -8.00
CA GLU A 89 3.44 20.79 -6.89
C GLU A 89 4.15 20.95 -5.53
N LEU A 90 5.45 20.65 -5.46
CA LEU A 90 6.23 20.79 -4.22
C LEU A 90 6.56 22.26 -3.95
N PRO A 91 6.21 22.80 -2.76
CA PRO A 91 6.67 24.11 -2.36
C PRO A 91 8.21 24.16 -2.29
N GLN A 92 8.78 25.31 -2.62
CA GLN A 92 10.24 25.51 -2.54
C GLN A 92 10.77 25.23 -1.11
N THR A 93 9.99 25.57 -0.09
CA THR A 93 10.31 25.28 1.32
C THR A 93 10.49 23.78 1.60
N VAL A 94 9.68 22.94 0.96
CA VAL A 94 9.80 21.48 1.04
C VAL A 94 11.06 21.02 0.34
N ILE A 95 11.28 21.46 -0.90
CA ILE A 95 12.48 21.11 -1.68
C ILE A 95 13.75 21.47 -0.91
N ASP A 96 13.82 22.68 -0.37
CA ASP A 96 14.96 23.19 0.40
C ASP A 96 15.15 22.42 1.70
N ALA A 97 14.07 22.06 2.41
CA ALA A 97 14.16 21.30 3.65
C ALA A 97 14.82 19.93 3.42
N PHE A 98 14.37 19.18 2.42
CA PHE A 98 14.94 17.88 2.07
C PHE A 98 16.39 18.02 1.61
N ILE A 99 16.67 18.91 0.66
CA ILE A 99 18.03 19.14 0.15
C ILE A 99 18.98 19.54 1.28
N SER A 100 18.56 20.42 2.19
CA SER A 100 19.43 20.94 3.25
C SER A 100 19.95 19.85 4.21
N VAL A 101 19.13 18.84 4.52
CA VAL A 101 19.45 17.81 5.51
C VAL A 101 19.97 16.52 4.88
N GLU A 102 19.39 16.10 3.75
CA GLU A 102 19.73 14.82 3.12
C GLU A 102 20.81 14.95 2.06
N ASP A 103 20.83 16.03 1.26
CA ASP A 103 21.77 16.15 0.13
C ASP A 103 21.99 17.59 -0.37
N SER A 104 22.74 18.39 0.40
CA SER A 104 22.87 19.85 0.17
C SER A 104 23.53 20.25 -1.16
N ARG A 105 24.15 19.30 -1.86
CA ARG A 105 24.75 19.51 -3.19
C ARG A 105 24.04 18.74 -4.29
N PHE A 106 22.80 18.32 -4.05
CA PHE A 106 22.05 17.44 -4.94
C PHE A 106 22.08 17.88 -6.40
N PHE A 107 21.84 19.17 -6.68
CA PHE A 107 21.83 19.70 -8.05
C PHE A 107 23.20 19.86 -8.70
N VAL A 108 24.30 19.64 -7.96
CA VAL A 108 25.68 19.87 -8.44
C VAL A 108 26.39 18.57 -8.82
N HIS A 109 26.14 17.47 -8.11
CA HIS A 109 26.78 16.18 -8.39
C HIS A 109 25.95 15.32 -9.35
N ASN A 110 26.54 14.27 -9.92
CA ASN A 110 25.86 13.39 -10.90
C ASN A 110 25.45 12.05 -10.27
N GLY A 111 24.63 12.06 -9.21
CA GLY A 111 24.21 10.84 -8.49
C GLY A 111 25.14 10.33 -7.40
N PHE A 112 26.44 10.65 -7.44
CA PHE A 112 27.38 10.33 -6.36
C PHE A 112 28.20 11.55 -5.95
N ASP A 113 28.18 11.87 -4.65
CA ASP A 113 28.96 12.95 -4.07
C ASP A 113 30.26 12.40 -3.44
N LEU A 114 31.34 12.40 -4.23
CA LEU A 114 32.65 11.92 -3.78
C LEU A 114 33.23 12.73 -2.60
N PRO A 115 33.27 14.07 -2.61
CA PRO A 115 33.73 14.85 -1.46
C PRO A 115 32.97 14.55 -0.16
N ARG A 116 31.64 14.42 -0.23
CA ARG A 116 30.80 14.08 0.92
C ARG A 116 31.07 12.65 1.39
N PHE A 117 31.18 11.70 0.47
CA PHE A 117 31.48 10.30 0.78
C PHE A 117 32.82 10.16 1.50
N VAL A 118 33.89 10.78 0.97
CA VAL A 118 35.23 10.75 1.59
C VAL A 118 35.22 11.43 2.95
N LYS A 119 34.53 12.57 3.08
CA LYS A 119 34.40 13.26 4.37
C LYS A 119 33.72 12.37 5.41
N ALA A 120 32.55 11.81 5.08
CA ALA A 120 31.80 10.92 5.96
C ALA A 120 32.62 9.69 6.36
N PHE A 121 33.35 9.10 5.42
CA PHE A 121 34.24 7.97 5.68
C PHE A 121 35.34 8.33 6.70
N ILE A 122 36.02 9.46 6.52
CA ILE A 122 37.06 9.93 7.44
C ILE A 122 36.47 10.24 8.83
N THR A 123 35.30 10.88 8.90
CA THR A 123 34.62 11.18 10.16
C THR A 123 34.23 9.90 10.90
N ASN A 124 33.68 8.90 10.20
CA ASN A 124 33.26 7.64 10.80
C ASN A 124 34.46 6.85 11.36
N ILE A 125 35.60 6.84 10.66
CA ILE A 125 36.86 6.27 11.18
C ILE A 125 37.34 7.01 12.43
N LYS A 126 37.36 8.36 12.40
CA LYS A 126 37.84 9.16 13.53
C LYS A 126 36.99 9.02 14.78
N THR A 127 35.67 8.90 14.62
CA THR A 127 34.72 8.85 15.73
C THR A 127 34.45 7.43 16.21
N GLY A 128 34.87 6.41 15.46
CA GLY A 128 34.55 5.00 15.73
C GLY A 128 33.06 4.71 15.69
N ARG A 129 32.25 5.60 15.10
CA ARG A 129 30.79 5.50 14.99
C ARG A 129 30.39 5.69 13.54
N PHE A 130 29.49 4.86 13.03
CA PHE A 130 28.89 5.03 11.70
C PHE A 130 27.76 6.07 11.74
N ALA A 131 28.08 7.31 12.13
CA ALA A 131 27.10 8.35 12.43
C ALA A 131 26.84 9.33 11.27
N GLU A 132 27.79 9.50 10.34
CA GLU A 132 27.64 10.43 9.20
C GLU A 132 27.32 9.67 7.90
N GLY A 133 26.20 10.05 7.26
CA GLY A 133 25.72 9.44 6.01
C GLY A 133 26.31 10.11 4.76
N GLY A 134 26.92 9.30 3.89
CA GLY A 134 27.50 9.73 2.61
C GLY A 134 26.64 9.48 1.37
N SER A 135 25.42 8.96 1.52
CA SER A 135 24.50 8.64 0.42
C SER A 135 23.83 9.90 -0.14
N THR A 136 23.61 9.94 -1.45
CA THR A 136 22.83 10.97 -2.15
C THR A 136 21.36 10.55 -2.28
N PHE A 137 20.46 11.45 -2.69
CA PHE A 137 19.06 11.08 -2.99
C PHE A 137 18.96 9.96 -4.02
N THR A 138 19.74 10.05 -5.10
CA THR A 138 19.75 9.06 -6.17
C THR A 138 20.15 7.68 -5.65
N MET A 139 21.17 7.60 -4.80
CA MET A 139 21.58 6.33 -4.19
C MET A 139 20.51 5.77 -3.24
N GLN A 140 19.85 6.63 -2.47
CA GLN A 140 18.76 6.20 -1.59
C GLN A 140 17.58 5.66 -2.41
N LEU A 141 17.20 6.34 -3.49
CA LEU A 141 16.16 5.88 -4.42
C LEU A 141 16.49 4.51 -5.03
N ILE A 142 17.75 4.29 -5.46
CA ILE A 142 18.22 2.98 -5.93
C ILE A 142 18.06 1.91 -4.84
N LYS A 143 18.54 2.20 -3.63
CA LYS A 143 18.48 1.28 -2.48
C LYS A 143 17.04 0.89 -2.18
N ASP A 144 16.14 1.86 -2.11
CA ASP A 144 14.72 1.66 -1.77
C ASP A 144 13.91 1.00 -2.90
N THR A 145 14.46 0.92 -4.12
CA THR A 145 13.79 0.27 -5.27
C THR A 145 14.29 -1.16 -5.49
N TYR A 146 15.61 -1.37 -5.50
CA TYR A 146 16.20 -2.66 -5.90
C TYR A 146 16.68 -3.54 -4.75
N TYR A 147 16.86 -3.00 -3.54
CA TYR A 147 17.54 -3.70 -2.45
C TYR A 147 16.71 -3.82 -1.18
N VAL A 148 15.37 -3.73 -1.31
CA VAL A 148 14.40 -3.74 -0.20
C VAL A 148 14.51 -5.01 0.67
N SER A 149 14.89 -6.15 0.10
CA SER A 149 14.93 -7.45 0.79
C SER A 149 16.32 -7.85 1.32
N GLU A 150 17.35 -7.05 1.11
CA GLU A 150 18.73 -7.37 1.53
C GLU A 150 19.12 -6.63 2.81
N GLU A 151 18.68 -7.17 3.95
CA GLU A 151 19.21 -6.78 5.26
C GLU A 151 20.31 -7.75 5.75
N GLU A 152 21.46 -7.16 6.06
CA GLU A 152 22.46 -7.62 7.06
C GLU A 152 23.18 -8.96 6.84
N ALA A 153 23.91 -9.10 5.73
CA ALA A 153 25.13 -9.92 5.71
C ALA A 153 26.34 -9.05 5.35
N THR A 154 27.20 -8.81 6.34
CA THR A 154 28.29 -7.81 6.37
C THR A 154 29.30 -7.80 5.21
N PRO A 155 29.53 -8.88 4.43
CA PRO A 155 30.30 -8.78 3.18
C PRO A 155 29.52 -8.11 2.03
N ARG A 156 28.21 -8.36 1.92
CA ARG A 156 27.37 -7.90 0.81
C ARG A 156 27.06 -6.40 0.88
N THR A 157 27.18 -5.78 2.04
CA THR A 157 26.85 -4.36 2.25
C THR A 157 27.78 -3.41 1.49
N ILE A 158 29.06 -3.76 1.33
CA ILE A 158 30.03 -2.94 0.61
C ILE A 158 29.83 -3.12 -0.90
N ASP A 159 29.66 -4.35 -1.36
CA ASP A 159 29.39 -4.67 -2.77
C ASP A 159 28.12 -3.96 -3.23
N ARG A 160 27.02 -4.10 -2.47
CA ARG A 160 25.77 -3.36 -2.69
C ARG A 160 26.02 -1.86 -2.79
N LYS A 161 26.89 -1.29 -1.95
CA LYS A 161 27.17 0.15 -1.98
C LYS A 161 27.85 0.59 -3.29
N PHE A 162 28.73 -0.22 -3.85
CA PHE A 162 29.31 0.03 -5.17
C PHE A 162 28.27 -0.14 -6.29
N GLN A 163 27.37 -1.12 -6.18
CA GLN A 163 26.26 -1.28 -7.11
C GLN A 163 25.30 -0.07 -7.07
N GLU A 164 24.93 0.42 -5.88
CA GLU A 164 24.15 1.64 -5.68
C GLU A 164 24.79 2.84 -6.39
N ILE A 165 26.10 3.04 -6.22
CA ILE A 165 26.84 4.13 -6.87
C ILE A 165 26.77 4.00 -8.40
N ASN A 166 27.06 2.81 -8.93
CA ASN A 166 27.04 2.57 -10.38
C ASN A 166 25.64 2.81 -10.96
N LEU A 167 24.60 2.30 -10.32
CA LEU A 167 23.21 2.49 -10.74
C LEU A 167 22.79 3.96 -10.62
N ALA A 168 23.20 4.67 -9.57
CA ALA A 168 22.92 6.11 -9.43
C ALA A 168 23.56 6.93 -10.56
N LEU A 169 24.81 6.64 -10.93
CA LEU A 169 25.48 7.27 -12.07
C LEU A 169 24.78 6.99 -13.40
N GLN A 170 24.16 5.82 -13.56
CA GLN A 170 23.40 5.46 -14.75
C GLN A 170 22.03 6.14 -14.78
N LEU A 171 21.31 6.14 -13.65
CA LEU A 171 19.99 6.75 -13.52
C LEU A 171 20.03 8.25 -13.84
N GLU A 172 21.06 8.97 -13.38
CA GLU A 172 21.24 10.41 -13.64
C GLU A 172 21.52 10.76 -15.10
N LYS A 173 21.89 9.77 -15.94
CA LYS A 173 21.98 9.96 -17.39
C LYS A 173 20.62 9.83 -18.09
N GLN A 174 19.66 9.17 -17.44
CA GLN A 174 18.35 8.85 -18.02
C GLN A 174 17.22 9.69 -17.42
N MET A 175 17.42 10.26 -16.22
CA MET A 175 16.40 10.97 -15.45
C MET A 175 16.95 12.30 -14.93
N SER A 176 16.14 13.36 -15.04
CA SER A 176 16.53 14.68 -14.55
C SER A 176 16.54 14.74 -13.02
N LYS A 177 17.32 15.67 -12.44
CA LYS A 177 17.36 15.91 -10.99
C LYS A 177 15.99 16.14 -10.36
N LYS A 178 15.15 16.93 -11.03
CA LYS A 178 13.78 17.20 -10.58
C LYS A 178 12.96 15.91 -10.48
N ARG A 179 13.01 15.09 -11.54
CA ARG A 179 12.30 13.81 -11.58
C ARG A 179 12.85 12.79 -10.58
N ILE A 180 14.17 12.77 -10.32
CA ILE A 180 14.76 11.93 -9.27
C ILE A 180 14.25 12.35 -7.89
N LEU A 181 14.21 13.66 -7.60
CA LEU A 181 13.70 14.15 -6.32
C LEU A 181 12.21 13.81 -6.14
N GLU A 182 11.43 13.99 -7.20
CA GLU A 182 10.01 13.62 -7.23
C GLU A 182 9.81 12.13 -6.93
N MET A 183 10.56 11.24 -7.61
CA MET A 183 10.51 9.80 -7.36
C MET A 183 10.92 9.43 -5.94
N TYR A 184 11.97 10.06 -5.43
CA TYR A 184 12.44 9.85 -4.07
C TYR A 184 11.38 10.24 -3.04
N ILE A 185 10.88 11.47 -3.12
CA ILE A 185 9.93 12.02 -2.14
C ILE A 185 8.61 11.23 -2.13
N ASN A 186 8.18 10.69 -3.26
CA ASN A 186 6.98 9.84 -3.34
C ASN A 186 7.20 8.39 -2.90
N ASN A 187 8.45 7.91 -2.81
CA ASN A 187 8.75 6.53 -2.44
C ASN A 187 9.11 6.35 -0.95
N VAL A 188 9.59 7.40 -0.30
CA VAL A 188 10.14 7.31 1.06
C VAL A 188 9.04 7.07 2.09
N TYR A 189 9.39 6.28 3.12
CA TYR A 189 8.55 6.07 4.29
C TYR A 189 8.74 7.18 5.33
N PHE A 190 7.67 7.90 5.63
CA PHE A 190 7.68 9.02 6.59
C PHE A 190 7.26 8.62 8.01
N GLY A 191 6.93 7.35 8.25
CA GLY A 191 6.46 6.89 9.56
C GLY A 191 4.93 6.89 9.70
N ALA A 192 4.21 7.24 8.64
CA ALA A 192 2.76 7.19 8.57
C ALA A 192 2.28 5.77 8.25
N PRO A 193 1.41 5.14 9.07
CA PRO A 193 0.98 3.75 8.89
C PRO A 193 0.46 3.47 7.48
N ASN A 194 0.82 2.30 6.93
CA ASN A 194 0.32 1.81 5.64
C ASN A 194 0.52 2.76 4.45
N SER A 195 1.42 3.74 4.51
CA SER A 195 1.58 4.76 3.46
C SER A 195 3.04 5.01 3.08
N LEU A 196 3.26 5.45 1.84
CA LEU A 196 4.54 5.93 1.34
C LEU A 196 4.33 7.26 0.62
N GLY A 197 5.35 8.13 0.68
CA GLY A 197 5.33 9.42 0.02
C GLY A 197 4.95 10.60 0.92
N ILE A 198 5.35 11.80 0.50
CA ILE A 198 5.19 13.02 1.30
C ILE A 198 3.74 13.49 1.42
N GLN A 199 2.93 13.28 0.39
CA GLN A 199 1.56 13.77 0.33
C GLN A 199 0.68 13.04 1.34
N THR A 200 0.75 11.70 1.35
CA THR A 200 0.09 10.87 2.35
C THR A 200 0.60 11.17 3.77
N ALA A 201 1.90 11.42 3.92
CA ALA A 201 2.49 11.84 5.20
C ALA A 201 1.98 13.22 5.66
N SER A 202 1.87 14.19 4.74
CA SER A 202 1.35 15.53 5.00
C SER A 202 -0.09 15.48 5.49
N ARG A 203 -0.94 14.67 4.83
CA ARG A 203 -2.32 14.41 5.26
C ARG A 203 -2.37 13.72 6.62
N TYR A 204 -1.51 12.72 6.83
CA TYR A 204 -1.45 11.98 8.10
C TYR A 204 -1.07 12.85 9.29
N TYR A 205 0.01 13.65 9.17
CA TYR A 205 0.49 14.46 10.29
C TYR A 205 -0.25 15.77 10.44
N PHE A 206 -0.65 16.42 9.34
CA PHE A 206 -1.11 17.82 9.36
C PHE A 206 -2.49 18.03 8.73
N GLY A 207 -3.09 17.01 8.11
CA GLY A 207 -4.37 17.13 7.41
C GLY A 207 -4.31 18.00 6.14
N LYS A 208 -3.12 18.33 5.65
CA LYS A 208 -2.89 19.29 4.55
C LYS A 208 -2.35 18.62 3.29
N ASP A 209 -2.62 19.23 2.14
CA ASP A 209 -1.85 18.93 0.93
C ASP A 209 -0.41 19.40 1.09
N VAL A 210 0.52 18.71 0.42
CA VAL A 210 1.95 19.07 0.47
C VAL A 210 2.19 20.53 0.03
N GLY A 211 1.35 21.04 -0.88
CA GLY A 211 1.38 22.41 -1.39
C GLY A 211 1.14 23.48 -0.32
N ASP A 212 0.46 23.12 0.77
CA ASP A 212 0.06 24.04 1.85
C ASP A 212 0.99 23.99 3.07
N LEU A 213 2.09 23.24 2.99
CA LEU A 213 3.00 23.05 4.10
C LEU A 213 3.81 24.30 4.42
N ASN A 214 3.84 24.66 5.71
CA ASN A 214 4.72 25.69 6.21
C ASN A 214 6.15 25.18 6.45
N LEU A 215 7.07 26.10 6.76
CA LEU A 215 8.49 25.80 6.99
C LEU A 215 8.74 24.78 8.12
N SER A 216 7.99 24.86 9.23
CA SER A 216 8.15 23.96 10.39
C SER A 216 7.66 22.55 10.06
N GLU A 217 6.57 22.43 9.31
CA GLU A 217 6.00 21.17 8.83
C GLU A 217 6.93 20.51 7.78
N ALA A 218 7.41 21.28 6.81
CA ALA A 218 8.39 20.82 5.82
C ALA A 218 9.69 20.33 6.47
N ALA A 219 10.20 21.07 7.46
CA ALA A 219 11.38 20.68 8.23
C ALA A 219 11.16 19.41 9.05
N TYR A 220 9.94 19.18 9.55
CA TYR A 220 9.61 17.94 10.24
C TYR A 220 9.61 16.75 9.27
N LEU A 221 8.91 16.84 8.14
CA LEU A 221 8.85 15.76 7.15
C LEU A 221 10.23 15.43 6.56
N ALA A 222 11.06 16.43 6.26
CA ALA A 222 12.44 16.19 5.83
C ALA A 222 13.30 15.53 6.93
N GLY A 223 12.94 15.74 8.20
CA GLY A 223 13.67 15.22 9.35
C GLY A 223 13.31 13.77 9.71
N VAL A 224 12.03 13.41 9.61
CA VAL A 224 11.49 12.13 10.12
C VAL A 224 12.01 10.92 9.36
N ILE A 225 12.26 11.07 8.05
CA ILE A 225 12.68 10.00 7.14
C ILE A 225 13.99 9.31 7.54
N ASN A 226 14.84 10.00 8.32
CA ASN A 226 16.11 9.46 8.79
C ASN A 226 15.94 8.28 9.75
N ALA A 227 14.90 8.32 10.59
CA ALA A 227 14.54 7.24 11.50
C ALA A 227 13.04 7.35 11.81
N PRO A 228 12.15 6.93 10.89
CA PRO A 228 10.73 7.21 10.98
C PRO A 228 10.08 6.73 12.28
N SER A 229 10.44 5.53 12.73
CA SER A 229 9.95 4.98 14.00
C SER A 229 10.40 5.79 15.23
N LEU A 230 11.61 6.33 15.21
CA LEU A 230 12.19 7.08 16.33
C LEU A 230 11.69 8.53 16.40
N TYR A 231 11.46 9.13 15.22
CA TYR A 231 11.08 10.55 15.07
C TYR A 231 9.61 10.76 14.71
N ASN A 232 8.77 9.72 14.77
CA ASN A 232 7.33 9.87 14.64
C ASN A 232 6.78 10.74 15.78
N ALA A 233 6.14 11.87 15.44
CA ALA A 233 5.71 12.87 16.40
C ALA A 233 4.58 12.38 17.33
N TYR A 234 3.76 11.41 16.91
CA TYR A 234 2.75 10.79 17.76
C TYR A 234 3.35 9.85 18.81
N ASN A 235 4.52 9.27 18.53
CA ASN A 235 5.20 8.33 19.44
C ASN A 235 6.25 9.03 20.31
N ASN A 236 6.93 10.06 19.77
CA ASN A 236 8.07 10.72 20.41
C ASN A 236 8.16 12.19 19.98
N ILE A 237 7.30 13.04 20.56
CA ILE A 237 7.22 14.46 20.22
C ILE A 237 8.52 15.24 20.50
N GLU A 238 9.25 14.88 21.56
CA GLU A 238 10.50 15.55 21.93
C GLU A 238 11.61 15.23 20.92
N GLY A 239 11.76 13.94 20.55
CA GLY A 239 12.70 13.50 19.53
C GLY A 239 12.39 14.10 18.15
N ALA A 240 11.11 14.08 17.77
CA ALA A 240 10.59 14.69 16.55
C ALA A 240 10.93 16.20 16.49
N THR A 241 10.66 16.93 17.58
CA THR A 241 10.97 18.36 17.71
C THR A 241 12.47 18.66 17.56
N LYS A 242 13.33 17.90 18.25
CA LYS A 242 14.78 18.04 18.13
C LYS A 242 15.27 17.77 16.71
N ARG A 243 14.71 16.76 16.05
CA ARG A 243 15.07 16.40 14.68
C ARG A 243 14.64 17.47 13.69
N ARG A 244 13.39 17.96 13.76
CA ARG A 244 12.92 19.12 12.98
C ARG A 244 13.84 20.33 13.17
N ASN A 245 14.19 20.67 14.41
CA ASN A 245 15.06 21.83 14.69
C ASN A 245 16.46 21.66 14.09
N THR A 246 16.94 20.41 13.96
CA THR A 246 18.19 20.12 13.24
C THR A 246 18.07 20.46 11.75
N VAL A 247 16.94 20.16 11.12
CA VAL A 247 16.66 20.54 9.72
C VAL A 247 16.59 22.06 9.58
N LEU A 248 15.87 22.76 10.47
CA LEU A 248 15.83 24.22 10.49
C LEU A 248 17.23 24.84 10.61
N ASN A 249 18.10 24.28 11.45
CA ASN A 249 19.49 24.74 11.57
C ASN A 249 20.27 24.52 10.27
N MET A 250 20.03 23.43 9.53
CA MET A 250 20.68 23.18 8.24
C MET A 250 20.17 24.15 7.16
N LEU A 251 18.87 24.43 7.13
CA LEU A 251 18.26 25.44 6.27
C LEU A 251 18.92 26.81 6.47
N LEU A 252 19.05 27.25 7.73
CA LEU A 252 19.72 28.52 8.06
C LEU A 252 21.21 28.49 7.65
N ARG A 253 21.92 27.40 7.98
CA ARG A 253 23.35 27.25 7.67
C ARG A 253 23.64 27.30 6.17
N HIS A 254 22.76 26.74 5.36
CA HIS A 254 22.88 26.72 3.91
C HIS A 254 22.30 27.98 3.24
N GLY A 255 21.69 28.88 4.01
CA GLY A 255 21.19 30.17 3.51
C GLY A 255 19.83 30.09 2.82
N TYR A 256 19.07 29.00 3.01
CA TYR A 256 17.72 28.86 2.46
C TYR A 256 16.69 29.71 3.22
N ILE A 257 16.95 29.99 4.49
CA ILE A 257 16.09 30.81 5.34
C ILE A 257 16.90 31.87 6.09
N THR A 258 16.24 32.96 6.44
CA THR A 258 16.76 34.00 7.31
C THR A 258 16.75 33.56 8.78
N LYS A 259 17.53 34.27 9.61
CA LYS A 259 17.52 34.07 11.06
C LYS A 259 16.12 34.27 11.67
N THR A 260 15.36 35.24 11.15
CA THR A 260 14.00 35.53 11.64
C THR A 260 13.04 34.40 11.31
N GLU A 261 13.04 33.88 10.08
CA GLU A 261 12.20 32.73 9.70
C GLU A 261 12.55 31.47 10.51
N HIS A 262 13.85 31.25 10.75
CA HIS A 262 14.34 30.17 11.60
C HIS A 262 13.79 30.28 13.03
N GLU A 263 13.93 31.44 13.66
CA GLU A 263 13.43 31.68 15.03
C GLU A 263 11.90 31.54 15.11
N LEU A 264 11.17 32.08 14.13
CA LEU A 264 9.71 31.93 14.06
C LEU A 264 9.30 30.45 13.92
N ALA A 265 9.92 29.70 13.01
CA ALA A 265 9.59 28.30 12.79
C ALA A 265 9.96 27.39 13.97
N GLN A 266 11.04 27.70 14.69
CA GLN A 266 11.46 26.97 15.90
C GLN A 266 10.52 27.21 17.09
N ASN A 267 9.91 28.39 17.19
CA ASN A 267 8.98 28.73 18.27
C ASN A 267 7.60 28.07 18.10
N ILE A 268 7.29 27.53 16.92
CA ILE A 268 6.08 26.73 16.70
C ILE A 268 6.26 25.37 17.37
N LYS A 269 5.40 25.09 18.36
CA LYS A 269 5.34 23.77 18.99
C LYS A 269 4.87 22.74 17.96
N LEU A 270 5.55 21.59 17.89
CA LEU A 270 5.24 20.60 16.86
C LEU A 270 3.87 19.98 17.09
N GLU A 271 3.51 19.79 18.36
CA GLU A 271 2.22 19.28 18.79
C GLU A 271 1.03 20.13 18.34
N ASP A 272 1.21 21.46 18.21
CA ASP A 272 0.17 22.39 17.75
C ASP A 272 -0.10 22.26 16.23
N LEU A 273 0.81 21.63 15.50
CA LEU A 273 0.68 21.40 14.06
C LEU A 273 -0.04 20.07 13.74
N LEU A 274 0.03 19.10 14.66
CA LEU A 274 -0.50 17.76 14.40
C LEU A 274 -2.03 17.75 14.37
N VAL A 275 -2.62 17.03 13.42
CA VAL A 275 -4.02 16.63 13.54
C VAL A 275 -4.14 15.63 14.70
N GLY A 276 -5.24 15.69 15.46
CA GLY A 276 -5.43 14.94 16.72
C GLY A 276 -5.24 13.41 16.64
N THR A 277 -5.35 12.73 17.80
CA THR A 277 -5.04 11.30 18.06
C THR A 277 -5.02 10.45 16.79
N ALA A 278 -3.86 9.91 16.40
CA ALA A 278 -3.56 9.07 15.22
C ALA A 278 -4.73 8.26 14.62
N HIS A 279 -5.77 8.92 14.09
CA HIS A 279 -7.07 8.31 13.83
C HIS A 279 -6.86 7.16 12.85
N GLU A 280 -7.13 5.95 13.35
CA GLU A 280 -7.69 4.78 12.66
C GLU A 280 -7.32 4.59 11.18
N TYR A 281 -6.06 4.83 10.81
CA TYR A 281 -5.52 4.35 9.53
C TYR A 281 -5.20 2.84 9.57
N GLY A 282 -5.61 2.15 10.66
CA GLY A 282 -5.44 0.73 10.91
C GLY A 282 -6.75 0.04 11.27
N ASP A 283 -7.08 -0.98 10.48
CA ASP A 283 -8.03 -2.09 10.68
C ASP A 283 -9.53 -1.92 10.43
N VAL A 284 -10.20 -0.79 10.72
CA VAL A 284 -11.63 -0.64 10.39
C VAL A 284 -11.80 0.23 9.15
N ARG A 285 -11.90 -0.43 7.98
CA ARG A 285 -12.32 0.25 6.75
C ARG A 285 -13.85 0.22 6.67
N PRO A 286 -14.53 1.37 6.56
CA PRO A 286 -15.95 1.41 6.22
C PRO A 286 -16.22 0.59 4.95
N TYR A 287 -17.44 0.04 4.83
CA TYR A 287 -17.92 -0.60 3.60
C TYR A 287 -17.14 -1.85 3.16
N GLN A 288 -16.40 -2.50 4.06
CA GLN A 288 -15.46 -3.58 3.73
C GLN A 288 -16.10 -4.75 2.97
N ALA A 289 -17.36 -5.10 3.27
CA ALA A 289 -18.09 -6.14 2.53
C ALA A 289 -18.35 -5.75 1.06
N TYR A 290 -18.62 -4.46 0.79
CA TYR A 290 -18.78 -3.91 -0.56
C TYR A 290 -17.44 -3.86 -1.28
N ILE A 291 -16.39 -3.40 -0.60
CA ILE A 291 -15.01 -3.36 -1.13
C ILE A 291 -14.55 -4.77 -1.54
N ASP A 292 -14.80 -5.80 -0.73
CA ASP A 292 -14.45 -7.19 -1.05
C ASP A 292 -15.19 -7.71 -2.31
N ALA A 293 -16.45 -7.29 -2.50
CA ALA A 293 -17.23 -7.60 -3.70
C ALA A 293 -16.63 -6.93 -4.94
N VAL A 294 -16.33 -5.63 -4.84
CA VAL A 294 -15.71 -4.84 -5.91
C VAL A 294 -14.36 -5.43 -6.32
N ILE A 295 -13.53 -5.82 -5.35
CA ILE A 295 -12.22 -6.43 -5.62
C ILE A 295 -12.39 -7.76 -6.35
N SER A 296 -13.30 -8.62 -5.87
CA SER A 296 -13.58 -9.92 -6.51
C SER A 296 -14.02 -9.76 -7.97
N GLU A 297 -14.99 -8.89 -8.21
CA GLU A 297 -15.53 -8.61 -9.56
C GLU A 297 -14.46 -7.96 -10.46
N THR A 298 -13.66 -7.05 -9.93
CA THR A 298 -12.59 -6.40 -10.69
C THR A 298 -11.54 -7.42 -11.15
N ILE A 299 -11.16 -8.36 -10.29
CA ILE A 299 -10.24 -9.45 -10.64
C ILE A 299 -10.86 -10.34 -11.72
N GLU A 300 -12.13 -10.69 -11.59
CA GLU A 300 -12.85 -11.51 -12.57
C GLU A 300 -12.88 -10.86 -13.96
N ILE A 301 -13.21 -9.57 -14.03
CA ILE A 301 -13.35 -8.83 -15.29
C ILE A 301 -11.99 -8.52 -15.92
N THR A 302 -11.00 -8.10 -15.12
CA THR A 302 -9.75 -7.52 -15.63
C THR A 302 -8.56 -8.48 -15.59
N GLY A 303 -8.63 -9.53 -14.77
CA GLY A 303 -7.50 -10.42 -14.46
C GLY A 303 -6.40 -9.76 -13.61
N LYS A 304 -6.63 -8.56 -13.06
CA LYS A 304 -5.64 -7.80 -12.29
C LYS A 304 -6.10 -7.61 -10.84
N ASP A 305 -5.20 -7.89 -9.90
CA ASP A 305 -5.42 -7.59 -8.48
C ASP A 305 -5.27 -6.08 -8.23
N PRO A 306 -6.32 -5.38 -7.76
CA PRO A 306 -6.27 -3.94 -7.49
C PRO A 306 -5.32 -3.53 -6.37
N TYR A 307 -4.88 -4.45 -5.50
CA TYR A 307 -3.81 -4.18 -4.53
C TYR A 307 -2.42 -4.08 -5.17
N LEU A 308 -2.26 -4.67 -6.37
CA LEU A 308 -0.98 -4.78 -7.09
C LEU A 308 -0.95 -3.91 -8.34
N HIS A 309 -2.12 -3.60 -8.90
CA HIS A 309 -2.27 -2.87 -10.15
C HIS A 309 -3.18 -1.67 -9.91
N PRO A 310 -2.62 -0.48 -9.76
CA PRO A 310 -3.39 0.71 -9.48
C PRO A 310 -4.40 1.05 -10.56
N MET A 311 -5.60 1.42 -10.12
CA MET A 311 -6.72 1.77 -10.99
C MET A 311 -7.75 2.63 -10.25
N ASN A 312 -8.60 3.28 -11.02
CA ASN A 312 -9.79 3.96 -10.49
C ASN A 312 -11.01 3.06 -10.78
N ILE A 313 -11.72 2.66 -9.73
CA ILE A 313 -12.87 1.77 -9.82
C ILE A 313 -14.14 2.55 -9.46
N TYR A 314 -15.00 2.77 -10.45
CA TYR A 314 -16.28 3.46 -10.26
C TYR A 314 -17.39 2.43 -10.07
N THR A 315 -18.17 2.57 -9.00
CA THR A 315 -19.18 1.59 -8.58
C THR A 315 -20.58 2.19 -8.61
N HIS A 316 -21.58 1.36 -8.31
CA HIS A 316 -22.96 1.81 -8.10
C HIS A 316 -23.32 1.92 -6.61
N MET A 317 -22.33 1.95 -5.72
CA MET A 317 -22.60 2.01 -4.28
C MET A 317 -23.40 3.26 -3.96
N ASN A 318 -24.50 3.08 -3.23
CA ASN A 318 -25.19 4.18 -2.59
C ASN A 318 -24.73 4.23 -1.14
N MET A 319 -24.06 5.32 -0.76
CA MET A 319 -23.41 5.46 0.55
C MET A 319 -24.41 5.31 1.70
N GLU A 320 -25.55 5.99 1.64
CA GLU A 320 -26.60 5.93 2.67
C GLU A 320 -27.14 4.49 2.85
N MET A 321 -27.38 3.78 1.75
CA MET A 321 -27.81 2.38 1.78
C MET A 321 -26.76 1.49 2.42
N GLN A 322 -25.48 1.66 2.04
CA GLN A 322 -24.39 0.85 2.58
C GLN A 322 -24.18 1.12 4.08
N GLU A 323 -24.18 2.38 4.50
CA GLU A 323 -24.09 2.78 5.91
C GLU A 323 -25.23 2.20 6.74
N THR A 324 -26.46 2.25 6.22
CA THR A 324 -27.62 1.64 6.87
C THR A 324 -27.44 0.13 7.03
N MET A 325 -26.92 -0.56 6.01
CA MET A 325 -26.65 -2.00 6.06
C MET A 325 -25.55 -2.37 7.06
N ASP A 326 -24.49 -1.58 7.12
CA ASP A 326 -23.39 -1.76 8.07
C ASP A 326 -23.89 -1.54 9.51
N ALA A 327 -24.68 -0.49 9.75
CA ALA A 327 -25.28 -0.19 11.06
C ALA A 327 -26.25 -1.30 11.53
N ILE A 328 -27.05 -1.90 10.63
CA ILE A 328 -27.85 -3.10 10.98
C ILE A 328 -26.94 -4.27 11.34
N SER A 329 -25.83 -4.46 10.61
CA SER A 329 -24.92 -5.60 10.79
C SER A 329 -24.03 -5.48 12.03
N ASN A 330 -23.87 -4.28 12.57
CA ASN A 330 -23.09 -3.98 13.77
C ASN A 330 -23.98 -3.78 15.02
N ASP A 331 -25.22 -4.26 14.97
CA ASP A 331 -26.19 -4.21 16.07
C ASP A 331 -26.63 -2.78 16.49
N GLU A 332 -26.36 -1.76 15.66
CA GLU A 332 -26.64 -0.36 15.98
C GLU A 332 -28.13 -0.01 15.77
N LEU A 333 -28.76 -0.62 14.76
CA LEU A 333 -30.17 -0.38 14.41
C LEU A 333 -31.10 -1.53 14.80
N VAL A 334 -30.59 -2.75 14.94
CA VAL A 334 -31.36 -3.96 15.24
C VAL A 334 -30.57 -4.85 16.20
N GLY A 335 -31.22 -5.34 17.25
CA GLY A 335 -30.61 -6.33 18.15
C GLY A 335 -30.76 -7.76 17.65
N PHE A 336 -29.73 -8.58 17.84
CA PHE A 336 -29.75 -10.01 17.53
C PHE A 336 -29.90 -10.84 18.81
N GLN A 337 -30.40 -12.07 18.67
CA GLN A 337 -30.72 -12.92 19.82
C GLN A 337 -29.48 -13.37 20.60
N ASP A 338 -28.36 -13.56 19.92
CA ASP A 338 -27.09 -13.99 20.49
C ASP A 338 -25.92 -13.56 19.59
N ASP A 339 -24.70 -13.71 20.09
CA ASP A 339 -23.46 -13.27 19.42
C ASP A 339 -23.04 -14.17 18.23
N ILE A 340 -23.60 -15.39 18.13
CA ILE A 340 -23.25 -16.34 17.07
C ILE A 340 -24.20 -16.24 15.87
N MET A 341 -25.37 -15.62 16.03
CA MET A 341 -26.29 -15.31 14.95
C MET A 341 -25.57 -14.47 13.89
N GLN A 342 -25.88 -14.72 12.62
CA GLN A 342 -25.27 -14.06 11.47
C GLN A 342 -26.34 -13.59 10.50
N MET A 343 -26.00 -12.58 9.69
CA MET A 343 -26.83 -12.07 8.62
C MET A 343 -26.04 -11.92 7.33
N ALA A 344 -26.76 -11.76 6.23
CA ALA A 344 -26.24 -11.32 4.95
C ALA A 344 -27.37 -10.58 4.22
N ALA A 345 -27.03 -9.53 3.49
CA ALA A 345 -28.00 -8.78 2.70
C ALA A 345 -27.36 -8.24 1.42
N ILE A 346 -28.16 -8.13 0.36
CA ILE A 346 -27.80 -7.44 -0.88
C ILE A 346 -28.98 -6.55 -1.25
N SER A 347 -28.70 -5.29 -1.56
CA SER A 347 -29.65 -4.36 -2.17
C SER A 347 -29.25 -4.11 -3.61
N VAL A 348 -30.24 -4.19 -4.51
CA VAL A 348 -30.03 -4.04 -5.95
C VAL A 348 -30.95 -2.99 -6.54
N ASP A 349 -30.48 -2.21 -7.51
CA ASP A 349 -31.38 -1.42 -8.36
C ASP A 349 -32.12 -2.38 -9.28
N HIS A 350 -33.45 -2.46 -9.12
CA HIS A 350 -34.31 -3.38 -9.87
C HIS A 350 -34.37 -3.12 -11.38
N ARG A 351 -33.92 -1.95 -11.86
CA ARG A 351 -33.91 -1.59 -13.29
C ARG A 351 -32.61 -2.00 -13.96
N THR A 352 -31.49 -1.92 -13.24
CA THR A 352 -30.15 -2.17 -13.80
C THR A 352 -29.53 -3.49 -13.34
N GLY A 353 -30.01 -4.04 -12.23
CA GLY A 353 -29.40 -5.19 -11.54
C GLY A 353 -28.14 -4.83 -10.74
N ALA A 354 -27.75 -3.56 -10.68
CA ALA A 354 -26.56 -3.12 -9.99
C ALA A 354 -26.68 -3.31 -8.47
N ILE A 355 -25.62 -3.79 -7.82
CA ILE A 355 -25.54 -3.87 -6.36
C ILE A 355 -25.27 -2.47 -5.81
N ILE A 356 -26.22 -1.93 -5.06
CA ILE A 356 -26.15 -0.58 -4.47
C ILE A 356 -25.78 -0.61 -2.97
N GLY A 357 -25.85 -1.79 -2.34
CA GLY A 357 -25.39 -2.02 -0.98
C GLY A 357 -25.28 -3.52 -0.66
N ILE A 358 -24.35 -3.91 0.20
CA ILE A 358 -24.10 -5.31 0.56
C ILE A 358 -23.60 -5.46 2.01
N SER A 359 -24.17 -6.43 2.72
CA SER A 359 -23.71 -6.85 4.05
C SER A 359 -23.30 -8.32 4.00
N GLY A 360 -22.02 -8.59 4.28
CA GLY A 360 -21.41 -9.92 4.23
C GLY A 360 -21.49 -10.71 5.54
N GLY A 361 -21.92 -10.11 6.64
CA GLY A 361 -21.87 -10.70 7.97
C GLY A 361 -22.07 -9.67 9.07
N ARG A 362 -22.31 -10.13 10.30
CA ARG A 362 -22.29 -9.25 11.49
C ARG A 362 -20.86 -8.92 11.89
N ASN A 363 -20.64 -7.72 12.42
CA ASN A 363 -19.33 -7.23 12.87
C ASN A 363 -18.24 -7.47 11.82
N TYR A 364 -18.50 -7.04 10.59
CA TYR A 364 -17.65 -7.31 9.44
C TYR A 364 -16.41 -6.40 9.47
N THR A 365 -15.45 -6.74 10.32
CA THR A 365 -14.20 -5.99 10.50
C THR A 365 -13.03 -6.78 9.91
N GLY A 366 -12.33 -6.19 8.93
CA GLY A 366 -11.13 -6.76 8.32
C GLY A 366 -11.32 -7.28 6.89
N GLN A 367 -10.20 -7.39 6.18
CA GLN A 367 -10.18 -7.80 4.78
C GLN A 367 -10.45 -9.31 4.63
N ARG A 368 -11.20 -9.69 3.60
CA ARG A 368 -11.40 -11.10 3.21
C ARG A 368 -12.03 -11.98 4.30
N VAL A 369 -12.86 -11.37 5.16
CA VAL A 369 -13.77 -12.11 6.02
C VAL A 369 -14.77 -12.87 5.13
N LEU A 370 -15.39 -13.93 5.64
CA LEU A 370 -16.39 -14.66 4.86
C LEU A 370 -17.59 -13.73 4.54
N ASN A 371 -17.62 -13.21 3.31
CA ASN A 371 -18.77 -12.51 2.77
C ASN A 371 -19.89 -13.51 2.44
N ARG A 372 -20.83 -13.67 3.38
CA ARG A 372 -21.94 -14.62 3.28
C ARG A 372 -22.93 -14.27 2.16
N ALA A 373 -23.00 -13.00 1.75
CA ALA A 373 -23.89 -12.57 0.69
C ALA A 373 -23.48 -13.12 -0.68
N LEU A 374 -22.17 -13.31 -0.92
CA LEU A 374 -21.64 -13.82 -2.18
C LEU A 374 -21.14 -15.26 -2.10
N GLY A 375 -20.55 -15.64 -0.96
CA GLY A 375 -19.79 -16.89 -0.81
C GLY A 375 -20.53 -18.04 -0.15
N THR A 376 -21.82 -17.91 0.15
CA THR A 376 -22.57 -18.99 0.82
C THR A 376 -23.86 -19.39 0.10
N PHE A 377 -24.00 -20.70 -0.15
CA PHE A 377 -25.25 -21.28 -0.64
C PHE A 377 -26.11 -21.72 0.54
N LYS A 378 -27.31 -21.15 0.65
CA LYS A 378 -28.33 -21.56 1.61
C LYS A 378 -29.56 -22.07 0.88
N GLN A 379 -30.25 -23.04 1.47
CA GLN A 379 -31.54 -23.47 0.95
C GLN A 379 -32.51 -22.27 0.96
N PRO A 380 -33.13 -21.90 -0.18
CA PRO A 380 -34.03 -20.74 -0.25
C PRO A 380 -35.35 -20.97 0.49
N ALA A 381 -35.65 -22.20 0.91
CA ALA A 381 -36.90 -22.59 1.54
C ALA A 381 -38.11 -22.05 0.73
N SER A 382 -39.08 -21.43 1.39
CA SER A 382 -40.28 -20.91 0.70
C SER A 382 -40.01 -19.71 -0.20
N ALA A 383 -38.84 -19.05 -0.11
CA ALA A 383 -38.50 -17.90 -0.95
C ALA A 383 -38.38 -18.27 -2.44
N ILE A 384 -38.23 -19.55 -2.77
CA ILE A 384 -38.18 -20.02 -4.17
C ILE A 384 -39.56 -20.16 -4.83
N LYS A 385 -40.64 -20.29 -4.04
CA LYS A 385 -41.99 -20.56 -4.56
C LYS A 385 -42.46 -19.52 -5.58
N PRO A 386 -42.23 -18.21 -5.40
CA PRO A 386 -42.61 -17.20 -6.40
C PRO A 386 -42.03 -17.50 -7.79
N VAL A 387 -40.77 -17.93 -7.84
CA VAL A 387 -40.06 -18.21 -9.11
C VAL A 387 -40.46 -19.57 -9.67
N LEU A 388 -40.39 -20.62 -8.85
CA LEU A 388 -40.51 -22.00 -9.33
C LEU A 388 -41.96 -22.49 -9.45
N SER A 389 -42.86 -22.10 -8.55
CA SER A 389 -44.24 -22.59 -8.56
C SER A 389 -45.20 -21.58 -9.19
N TYR A 390 -45.22 -20.37 -8.65
CA TYR A 390 -46.29 -19.41 -8.94
C TYR A 390 -46.10 -18.71 -10.28
N ALA A 391 -44.90 -18.22 -10.59
CA ALA A 391 -44.61 -17.61 -11.90
C ALA A 391 -44.81 -18.62 -13.04
N LEU A 392 -44.33 -19.85 -12.87
CA LEU A 392 -44.54 -20.92 -13.85
C LEU A 392 -46.01 -21.28 -14.05
N ALA A 393 -46.81 -21.30 -12.98
CA ALA A 393 -48.23 -21.55 -13.10
C ALA A 393 -48.95 -20.43 -13.87
N PHE A 394 -48.59 -19.17 -13.63
CA PHE A 394 -49.10 -18.06 -14.45
C PHE A 394 -48.76 -18.23 -15.93
N GLU A 395 -47.48 -18.47 -16.22
CA GLU A 395 -46.94 -18.55 -17.58
C GLU A 395 -47.55 -19.72 -18.36
N TYR A 396 -47.55 -20.92 -17.78
CA TYR A 396 -47.83 -22.15 -18.51
C TYR A 396 -49.24 -22.69 -18.30
N LEU A 397 -49.90 -22.35 -17.19
CA LEU A 397 -51.29 -22.78 -16.92
C LEU A 397 -52.30 -21.66 -17.14
N GLY A 398 -51.86 -20.39 -17.26
CA GLY A 398 -52.75 -19.24 -17.43
C GLY A 398 -53.69 -19.01 -16.23
N VAL A 399 -53.29 -19.45 -15.04
CA VAL A 399 -54.14 -19.32 -13.84
C VAL A 399 -54.30 -17.85 -13.42
N ALA A 400 -55.52 -17.44 -13.09
CA ALA A 400 -55.76 -16.12 -12.50
C ALA A 400 -55.44 -16.12 -11.00
N THR A 401 -55.21 -14.93 -10.42
CA THR A 401 -55.03 -14.77 -8.96
C THR A 401 -56.24 -15.23 -8.13
N SER A 402 -57.42 -15.32 -8.76
CA SER A 402 -58.67 -15.86 -8.20
C SER A 402 -58.83 -17.37 -8.37
N HIS A 403 -57.93 -18.05 -9.09
CA HIS A 403 -57.99 -19.50 -9.30
C HIS A 403 -57.98 -20.21 -7.93
N VAL A 404 -58.92 -21.13 -7.73
CA VAL A 404 -59.11 -21.83 -6.47
C VAL A 404 -58.27 -23.09 -6.46
N ILE A 405 -57.46 -23.25 -5.41
CA ILE A 405 -56.60 -24.41 -5.20
C ILE A 405 -56.97 -25.02 -3.87
N ARG A 406 -57.20 -26.33 -3.88
CA ARG A 406 -57.54 -27.08 -2.67
C ARG A 406 -56.30 -27.39 -1.84
N ASP A 407 -56.19 -26.78 -0.67
CA ASP A 407 -55.18 -27.05 0.37
C ASP A 407 -55.64 -28.21 1.26
N GLU A 408 -55.10 -29.41 1.03
CA GLU A 408 -55.49 -30.66 1.69
C GLU A 408 -54.30 -31.63 1.78
N PRO A 409 -54.34 -32.67 2.64
CA PRO A 409 -53.26 -33.66 2.69
C PRO A 409 -53.03 -34.29 1.32
N ILE A 410 -51.78 -34.25 0.84
CA ILE A 410 -51.38 -34.94 -0.39
C ILE A 410 -50.11 -35.76 -0.16
N THR A 411 -49.98 -36.84 -0.91
CA THR A 411 -48.73 -37.59 -1.03
C THR A 411 -47.90 -36.97 -2.14
N TYR A 412 -46.62 -36.68 -1.88
CA TYR A 412 -45.73 -36.18 -2.91
C TYR A 412 -45.55 -37.25 -4.01
N ARG A 413 -45.78 -36.85 -5.27
CA ARG A 413 -45.83 -37.76 -6.42
C ARG A 413 -44.57 -38.62 -6.50
N GLY A 414 -44.76 -39.93 -6.66
CA GLY A 414 -43.64 -40.89 -6.73
C GLY A 414 -42.95 -41.19 -5.41
N SER A 415 -43.54 -40.81 -4.28
CA SER A 415 -43.03 -41.09 -2.93
C SER A 415 -44.14 -41.55 -1.99
N ASN A 416 -43.77 -41.97 -0.78
CA ASN A 416 -44.71 -42.23 0.33
C ASN A 416 -44.77 -41.06 1.33
N ILE A 417 -44.26 -39.88 0.95
CA ILE A 417 -44.16 -38.73 1.83
C ILE A 417 -45.47 -37.94 1.77
N VAL A 418 -46.21 -37.92 2.88
CA VAL A 418 -47.39 -37.04 3.04
C VAL A 418 -46.89 -35.63 3.36
N LEU A 419 -47.17 -34.69 2.47
CA LEU A 419 -46.79 -33.30 2.63
C LEU A 419 -47.65 -32.61 3.69
N LYS A 420 -47.03 -31.71 4.44
CA LYS A 420 -47.68 -30.90 5.46
C LYS A 420 -47.35 -29.43 5.26
N ASN A 421 -48.33 -28.58 5.55
CA ASN A 421 -48.07 -27.15 5.67
C ASN A 421 -47.34 -26.87 7.00
N SER A 422 -46.59 -25.76 7.03
CA SER A 422 -46.09 -25.23 8.30
C SER A 422 -47.26 -24.97 9.26
N GLY A 423 -47.15 -25.42 10.52
CA GLY A 423 -48.21 -25.34 11.52
C GLY A 423 -49.31 -26.42 11.45
N GLY A 424 -49.27 -27.36 10.49
CA GLY A 424 -50.06 -28.60 10.53
C GLY A 424 -51.55 -28.53 10.15
N GLY A 425 -52.08 -27.38 9.73
CA GLY A 425 -53.47 -27.21 9.30
C GLY A 425 -53.68 -27.16 7.77
N TYR A 426 -54.94 -27.27 7.34
CA TYR A 426 -55.40 -27.20 5.95
C TYR A 426 -56.52 -26.17 5.83
N LEU A 427 -56.50 -25.35 4.78
CA LEU A 427 -57.49 -24.30 4.58
C LEU A 427 -58.60 -24.69 3.58
N GLY A 428 -58.53 -25.89 2.99
CA GLY A 428 -59.47 -26.30 1.95
C GLY A 428 -59.31 -25.45 0.70
N ASP A 429 -60.42 -25.08 0.08
CA ASP A 429 -60.42 -24.31 -1.16
C ASP A 429 -60.02 -22.86 -0.91
N ILE A 430 -58.83 -22.48 -1.37
CA ILE A 430 -58.30 -21.13 -1.22
C ILE A 430 -57.90 -20.52 -2.57
N PRO A 431 -58.08 -19.20 -2.77
CA PRO A 431 -57.57 -18.52 -3.96
C PRO A 431 -56.04 -18.58 -4.06
N PHE A 432 -55.52 -18.59 -5.27
CA PHE A 432 -54.09 -18.52 -5.60
C PHE A 432 -53.39 -17.39 -4.82
N LYS A 433 -53.97 -16.17 -4.82
CA LYS A 433 -53.42 -15.02 -4.09
C LYS A 433 -53.27 -15.28 -2.58
N THR A 434 -54.21 -16.04 -2.00
CA THR A 434 -54.20 -16.41 -0.58
C THR A 434 -53.14 -17.46 -0.32
N ALA A 435 -53.04 -18.46 -1.19
CA ALA A 435 -52.00 -19.48 -1.10
C ALA A 435 -50.58 -18.87 -1.19
N PHE A 436 -50.38 -17.92 -2.10
CA PHE A 436 -49.15 -17.15 -2.26
C PHE A 436 -48.84 -16.31 -1.01
N GLY A 437 -49.78 -15.45 -0.59
CA GLY A 437 -49.57 -14.53 0.53
C GLY A 437 -49.34 -15.23 1.87
N LEU A 438 -49.94 -16.41 2.08
CA LEU A 438 -49.74 -17.22 3.28
C LEU A 438 -48.62 -18.27 3.15
N SER A 439 -47.87 -18.25 2.04
CA SER A 439 -46.77 -19.18 1.76
C SER A 439 -47.15 -20.65 1.99
N ARG A 440 -48.32 -21.07 1.50
CA ARG A 440 -48.81 -22.44 1.71
C ARG A 440 -47.97 -23.44 0.89
N ASN A 441 -47.57 -24.56 1.50
CA ASN A 441 -46.69 -25.54 0.87
C ASN A 441 -47.43 -26.37 -0.18
N ILE A 442 -48.62 -26.86 0.18
CA ILE A 442 -49.36 -27.82 -0.63
C ILE A 442 -49.86 -27.20 -1.94
N PRO A 443 -50.53 -26.03 -1.95
CA PRO A 443 -50.89 -25.36 -3.19
C PRO A 443 -49.68 -25.08 -4.10
N ALA A 444 -48.54 -24.66 -3.54
CA ALA A 444 -47.33 -24.41 -4.33
C ALA A 444 -46.79 -25.68 -5.01
N VAL A 445 -46.84 -26.83 -4.31
CA VAL A 445 -46.44 -28.13 -4.87
C VAL A 445 -47.44 -28.62 -5.92
N LYS A 446 -48.75 -28.50 -5.67
CA LYS A 446 -49.79 -28.87 -6.65
C LYS A 446 -49.61 -28.10 -7.96
N LEU A 447 -49.48 -26.77 -7.87
CA LEU A 447 -49.24 -25.92 -9.04
C LEU A 447 -47.97 -26.32 -9.81
N LEU A 448 -46.87 -26.59 -9.09
CA LEU A 448 -45.64 -27.04 -9.74
C LEU A 448 -45.81 -28.40 -10.43
N GLN A 449 -46.55 -29.34 -9.83
CA GLN A 449 -46.84 -30.63 -10.44
C GLN A 449 -47.70 -30.48 -11.69
N ASP A 450 -48.70 -29.59 -11.66
CA ASP A 450 -49.57 -29.30 -12.81
C ASP A 450 -48.77 -28.64 -13.96
N VAL A 451 -47.85 -27.73 -13.64
CA VAL A 451 -46.88 -27.18 -14.60
C VAL A 451 -46.04 -28.30 -15.21
N VAL A 452 -45.47 -29.17 -14.38
CA VAL A 452 -44.65 -30.30 -14.84
C VAL A 452 -45.44 -31.23 -15.76
N ASP A 453 -46.71 -31.50 -15.46
CA ASP A 453 -47.57 -32.32 -16.33
C ASP A 453 -47.86 -31.63 -17.66
N THR A 454 -47.90 -30.30 -17.68
CA THR A 454 -48.21 -29.50 -18.86
C THR A 454 -47.00 -29.34 -19.79
N VAL A 455 -45.82 -29.02 -19.25
CA VAL A 455 -44.63 -28.66 -20.05
C VAL A 455 -43.44 -29.60 -19.88
N GLY A 456 -43.53 -30.57 -18.97
CA GLY A 456 -42.47 -31.52 -18.67
C GLY A 456 -41.38 -30.96 -17.75
N VAL A 457 -40.74 -31.87 -16.98
CA VAL A 457 -39.67 -31.53 -16.02
C VAL A 457 -38.49 -30.83 -16.68
N LYS A 458 -38.16 -31.18 -17.93
CA LYS A 458 -37.04 -30.57 -18.65
C LYS A 458 -37.26 -29.07 -18.82
N ARG A 459 -38.47 -28.66 -19.22
CA ARG A 459 -38.80 -27.24 -19.41
C ARG A 459 -38.77 -26.46 -18.11
N VAL A 460 -39.24 -27.06 -17.01
CA VAL A 460 -39.20 -26.47 -15.66
C VAL A 460 -37.77 -26.29 -15.14
N ARG A 461 -36.80 -27.11 -15.58
CA ARG A 461 -35.39 -26.98 -15.20
C ARG A 461 -34.62 -25.96 -16.05
N GLU A 462 -35.07 -25.74 -17.28
CA GLU A 462 -34.47 -24.75 -18.19
C GLU A 462 -34.90 -23.32 -17.85
N TYR A 463 -36.11 -23.18 -17.32
CA TYR A 463 -36.58 -21.96 -16.66
C TYR A 463 -35.89 -21.81 -15.30
#